data_AF-A0AAQ4NUB8-F1
#
_entry.id   AF-A0AAQ4NUB8-F1
#
_cell.length_a   1.000
_cell.length_b   1.000
_cell.length_c   1.000
_cell.angle_alpha   90.00
_cell.angle_beta   90.00
_cell.angle_gamma   90.00
#
_symmetry.space_group_name_H-M   'P 1'
#
loop_
_entity.id
_entity.type
_entity.pdbx_description
1 polymer ?
#
loop_
_entity_poly.entity_id
_entity_poly.type
_entity_poly.pdbx_seq_one_letter_code
_entity_poly.pdbx_strand_id
1 'polypeptide(L)'
;MSALKNPSSLWCYFLSLEVSRVMAGTLNEFKSCIYPPALDCMHTLKCTDRVWTRGARVRKNVPPKGKGSSKKPPKARTPTLIDGLTKDELSKEQLEEHIMRLREQLDREREERNYFQLERDKIHTFWEITDSKLEEVKAEKKNFDKDMEEDEGRHQVEIKVFRQKMKHLLCEHQNAVSELKAHGLVSKQLVQEKQEQLQTELHKEMRAVKVNMQELNNETLVKELEVKHKEEMTKTITREEKKYAEIEAEHDKKLELLQQQLHNFRTNIASETEDQWNSHINTLIEEHKEAVIEIEVAVLRLQRAVEENSSLKKGIDEMIKTEADGGHLGIVLENQHLVQVLSEVEEECKKLEKLLRFSSLEKVDSETIKKKKLEQLKRDHEALEPKFSKLRLETNELYETSTQNIEQVQQKADRKSMQLEGKLKDLTDGLEATQAQLLSVLSACNMDQTALHGATNTIEKNLDSTNKSIRKLECKKAQLSQVRKDLLLTYKALSGEALCRKCV
;
A
#
# COMPACT_ATOMS: atom_id res chain seq x y z
N MET A 1 -63.04 9.47 -11.79
CA MET A 1 -61.83 10.18 -11.30
C MET A 1 -61.60 9.63 -9.91
N SER A 2 -60.60 8.80 -9.59
CA SER A 2 -59.16 9.00 -9.76
C SER A 2 -58.45 7.68 -9.46
N ALA A 3 -57.65 7.14 -10.38
CA ALA A 3 -56.73 6.02 -10.09
C ALA A 3 -55.65 5.91 -11.17
N LEU A 4 -54.75 6.89 -11.22
CA LEU A 4 -53.49 6.81 -11.96
C LEU A 4 -52.44 7.53 -11.14
N LYS A 5 -51.44 6.79 -10.64
CA LYS A 5 -50.03 7.18 -10.50
C LYS A 5 -49.28 6.18 -9.62
N ASN A 6 -48.72 5.16 -10.26
CA ASN A 6 -47.44 4.61 -9.81
C ASN A 6 -46.59 4.31 -11.07
N PRO A 7 -45.67 5.20 -11.47
CA PRO A 7 -44.87 5.06 -12.69
C PRO A 7 -43.90 3.88 -12.65
N SER A 8 -43.55 3.41 -11.46
CA SER A 8 -42.57 2.35 -11.21
C SER A 8 -43.10 0.95 -11.53
N SER A 9 -44.40 0.69 -11.36
CA SER A 9 -44.98 -0.62 -11.69
C SER A 9 -45.10 -0.81 -13.21
N LEU A 10 -45.47 0.25 -13.95
CA LEU A 10 -45.54 0.22 -15.41
C LEU A 10 -44.16 0.01 -16.04
N TRP A 11 -43.10 0.60 -15.47
CA TRP A 11 -41.73 0.39 -15.93
C TRP A 11 -41.22 -1.03 -15.67
N CYS A 12 -41.55 -1.64 -14.53
CA CYS A 12 -41.22 -3.04 -14.28
C CYS A 12 -41.98 -3.99 -15.22
N TYR A 13 -43.24 -3.70 -15.53
CA TYR A 13 -43.99 -4.48 -16.51
C TYR A 13 -43.43 -4.31 -17.93
N PHE A 14 -43.04 -3.10 -18.32
CA PHE A 14 -42.41 -2.84 -19.62
C PHE A 14 -41.04 -3.51 -19.74
N LEU A 15 -40.18 -3.42 -18.71
CA LEU A 15 -38.89 -4.13 -18.71
C LEU A 15 -39.07 -5.65 -18.73
N SER A 16 -40.06 -6.19 -18.01
CA SER A 16 -40.30 -7.63 -17.99
C SER A 16 -40.86 -8.15 -19.32
N LEU A 17 -41.71 -7.35 -20.00
CA LEU A 17 -42.19 -7.62 -21.36
C LEU A 17 -41.07 -7.48 -22.39
N GLU A 18 -40.20 -6.48 -22.29
CA GLU A 18 -39.10 -6.27 -23.23
C GLU A 18 -38.00 -7.35 -23.05
N VAL A 19 -37.68 -7.74 -21.81
CA VAL A 19 -36.76 -8.85 -21.52
C VAL A 19 -37.36 -10.18 -21.99
N SER A 20 -38.66 -10.40 -21.82
CA SER A 20 -39.34 -11.59 -22.36
C SER A 20 -39.37 -11.61 -23.89
N ARG A 21 -39.50 -10.44 -24.53
CA ARG A 21 -39.50 -10.29 -25.99
C ARG A 21 -38.10 -10.45 -26.59
N VAL A 22 -37.06 -9.95 -25.92
CA VAL A 22 -35.65 -10.15 -26.28
C VAL A 22 -35.25 -11.62 -26.07
N MET A 23 -35.64 -12.23 -24.95
CA MET A 23 -35.42 -13.66 -24.70
C MET A 23 -36.14 -14.54 -25.73
N ALA A 24 -37.39 -14.22 -26.09
CA ALA A 24 -38.12 -14.92 -27.14
C ALA A 24 -37.51 -14.73 -28.54
N GLY A 25 -36.96 -13.54 -28.85
CA GLY A 25 -36.20 -13.27 -30.07
C GLY A 25 -34.92 -14.10 -30.15
N THR A 26 -34.14 -14.15 -29.06
CA THR A 26 -32.90 -14.95 -28.99
C THR A 26 -33.15 -16.46 -28.99
N LEU A 27 -34.29 -16.93 -28.44
CA LEU A 27 -34.71 -18.35 -28.51
C LEU A 27 -35.18 -18.76 -29.91
N ASN A 28 -35.77 -17.84 -30.69
CA ASN A 28 -36.12 -18.08 -32.09
C ASN A 28 -34.87 -18.11 -33.00
N GLU A 29 -33.86 -17.27 -32.72
CA GLU A 29 -32.57 -17.32 -33.41
C GLU A 29 -31.75 -18.57 -33.05
N PHE A 30 -31.82 -19.05 -31.80
CA PHE A 30 -31.18 -20.30 -31.39
C PHE A 30 -31.87 -21.56 -31.94
N LYS A 31 -33.21 -21.55 -32.12
CA LYS A 31 -33.93 -22.66 -32.77
C LYS A 31 -33.67 -22.77 -34.27
N SER A 32 -33.36 -21.65 -34.94
CA SER A 32 -32.94 -21.61 -36.36
C SER A 32 -31.58 -22.28 -36.61
N CYS A 33 -30.70 -22.34 -35.60
CA CYS A 33 -29.36 -22.91 -35.74
C CYS A 33 -29.24 -24.40 -35.39
N ILE A 34 -30.28 -25.02 -34.79
CA ILE A 34 -30.19 -26.41 -34.28
C ILE A 34 -31.04 -27.41 -35.09
N TYR A 35 -32.01 -26.98 -35.91
CA TYR A 35 -32.74 -27.86 -36.83
C TYR A 35 -33.11 -27.13 -38.14
N PRO A 36 -32.61 -27.54 -39.32
CA PRO A 36 -33.22 -27.11 -40.56
C PRO A 36 -34.54 -27.87 -40.78
N PRO A 37 -35.57 -27.26 -41.39
CA PRO A 37 -36.78 -27.96 -41.77
C PRO A 37 -36.46 -29.03 -42.81
N ALA A 38 -37.00 -30.23 -42.62
CA ALA A 38 -37.04 -31.26 -43.65
C ALA A 38 -37.79 -30.73 -44.87
N LEU A 39 -37.04 -30.31 -45.88
CA LEU A 39 -37.54 -30.15 -47.24
C LEU A 39 -37.58 -31.55 -47.85
N ASP A 40 -38.75 -32.18 -47.72
CA ASP A 40 -39.16 -33.30 -48.56
C ASP A 40 -39.14 -32.83 -50.02
N CYS A 41 -38.09 -33.22 -50.74
CA CYS A 41 -38.07 -33.17 -52.19
C CYS A 41 -38.63 -34.49 -52.70
N MET A 42 -39.87 -34.41 -53.20
CA MET A 42 -40.53 -35.42 -54.00
C MET A 42 -39.68 -35.89 -55.20
N HIS A 43 -39.99 -37.13 -55.61
CA HIS A 43 -39.65 -37.79 -56.87
C HIS A 43 -38.34 -38.58 -56.95
N THR A 44 -38.28 -39.69 -56.22
CA THR A 44 -37.72 -40.92 -56.77
C THR A 44 -38.70 -41.52 -57.78
N LEU A 45 -38.51 -41.20 -59.06
CA LEU A 45 -39.06 -42.00 -60.16
C LEU A 45 -38.48 -43.41 -60.07
N LYS A 46 -39.34 -44.37 -59.74
CA LYS A 46 -39.11 -45.79 -59.98
C LYS A 46 -38.94 -45.99 -61.50
N CYS A 47 -37.70 -46.00 -61.98
CA CYS A 47 -37.41 -46.68 -63.24
C CYS A 47 -37.51 -48.18 -63.01
N THR A 48 -38.45 -48.76 -63.72
CA THR A 48 -38.69 -50.20 -63.80
C THR A 48 -37.68 -50.79 -64.77
N ASP A 49 -36.55 -51.28 -64.27
CA ASP A 49 -35.68 -52.17 -65.06
C ASP A 49 -36.34 -53.56 -65.13
N ARG A 50 -37.35 -53.65 -65.98
CA ARG A 50 -37.80 -54.92 -66.52
C ARG A 50 -36.80 -55.32 -67.59
N VAL A 51 -35.85 -56.13 -67.16
CA VAL A 51 -34.94 -56.95 -67.96
C VAL A 51 -35.56 -57.29 -69.32
N TRP A 52 -35.03 -56.70 -70.39
CA TRP A 52 -35.18 -57.21 -71.75
C TRP A 52 -33.89 -57.94 -72.10
N THR A 53 -33.87 -59.24 -71.82
CA THR A 53 -32.95 -60.18 -72.46
C THR A 53 -33.27 -60.24 -73.95
N ARG A 54 -32.62 -59.39 -74.75
CA ARG A 54 -32.56 -59.63 -76.20
C ARG A 54 -31.65 -60.82 -76.43
N GLY A 55 -32.28 -61.92 -76.82
CA GLY A 55 -31.65 -63.20 -77.09
C GLY A 55 -30.48 -63.06 -78.07
N ALA A 56 -29.30 -63.43 -77.61
CA ALA A 56 -28.20 -63.84 -78.46
C ALA A 56 -28.66 -65.09 -79.25
N ARG A 57 -29.01 -64.90 -80.52
CA ARG A 57 -29.22 -66.00 -81.46
C ARG A 57 -27.85 -66.59 -81.77
N VAL A 58 -27.48 -67.63 -81.03
CA VAL A 58 -26.38 -68.54 -81.37
C VAL A 58 -26.60 -69.04 -82.80
N ARG A 59 -25.73 -68.62 -83.73
CA ARG A 59 -25.63 -69.24 -85.05
C ARG A 59 -25.17 -70.68 -84.82
N LYS A 60 -26.07 -71.65 -85.09
CA LYS A 60 -25.70 -73.05 -85.19
C LYS A 60 -24.77 -73.22 -86.40
N ASN A 61 -23.53 -73.61 -86.11
CA ASN A 61 -22.62 -74.22 -87.08
C ASN A 61 -23.30 -75.44 -87.70
N VAL A 62 -23.42 -75.47 -89.03
CA VAL A 62 -23.65 -76.68 -89.80
C VAL A 62 -22.31 -77.04 -90.47
N PRO A 63 -21.70 -78.20 -90.15
CA PRO A 63 -20.74 -78.82 -91.05
C PRO A 63 -21.44 -79.89 -91.92
N PRO A 64 -20.83 -80.27 -93.07
CA PRO A 64 -21.55 -80.76 -94.22
C PRO A 64 -21.50 -82.29 -94.41
N LYS A 65 -22.28 -82.74 -95.41
CA LYS A 65 -22.20 -84.00 -96.17
C LYS A 65 -22.73 -85.28 -95.51
N GLY A 66 -23.78 -85.81 -96.14
CA GLY A 66 -24.14 -87.23 -96.11
C GLY A 66 -25.02 -87.56 -97.32
N LYS A 67 -24.43 -88.19 -98.34
CA LYS A 67 -25.11 -88.69 -99.54
C LYS A 67 -26.22 -89.68 -99.15
N GLY A 68 -27.41 -89.50 -99.71
CA GLY A 68 -28.53 -90.43 -99.57
C GLY A 68 -29.37 -90.40 -100.83
N SER A 69 -29.03 -91.27 -101.76
CA SER A 69 -29.73 -91.51 -103.02
C SER A 69 -31.17 -91.98 -102.79
N SER A 70 -32.16 -91.28 -103.36
CA SER A 70 -33.46 -91.87 -103.63
C SER A 70 -34.00 -91.41 -104.98
N LYS A 71 -33.92 -92.36 -105.91
CA LYS A 71 -34.52 -92.40 -107.24
C LYS A 71 -36.00 -92.01 -107.24
N LYS A 72 -36.40 -91.21 -108.23
CA LYS A 72 -37.70 -91.24 -108.93
C LYS A 72 -37.66 -90.20 -110.07
N PRO A 73 -38.44 -90.37 -111.14
CA PRO A 73 -38.40 -91.39 -112.21
C PRO A 73 -37.70 -90.83 -113.48
N PRO A 74 -37.38 -91.65 -114.50
CA PRO A 74 -36.88 -91.15 -115.78
C PRO A 74 -38.02 -90.43 -116.49
N LYS A 75 -38.14 -89.12 -116.28
CA LYS A 75 -38.99 -88.30 -117.15
C LYS A 75 -38.23 -88.18 -118.46
N ALA A 76 -38.85 -88.68 -119.51
CA ALA A 76 -38.33 -88.79 -120.86
C ALA A 76 -37.43 -87.60 -121.21
N ARG A 77 -36.23 -87.89 -121.76
CA ARG A 77 -35.55 -86.94 -122.63
C ARG A 77 -36.55 -86.59 -123.73
N THR A 78 -37.27 -85.48 -123.56
CA THR A 78 -37.58 -84.64 -124.71
C THR A 78 -36.24 -84.43 -125.43
N PRO A 79 -36.19 -84.49 -126.77
CA PRO A 79 -34.98 -84.14 -127.48
C PRO A 79 -34.52 -82.80 -126.90
N THR A 80 -33.28 -82.73 -126.43
CA THR A 80 -32.69 -81.44 -126.12
C THR A 80 -32.63 -80.74 -127.47
N LEU A 81 -33.67 -79.95 -127.74
CA LEU A 81 -33.79 -79.14 -128.94
C LEU A 81 -32.65 -78.14 -128.82
N ILE A 82 -31.64 -78.34 -129.66
CA ILE A 82 -30.56 -77.38 -129.82
C ILE A 82 -31.01 -76.49 -130.97
N ASP A 83 -31.42 -75.25 -130.68
CA ASP A 83 -31.94 -74.29 -131.67
C ASP A 83 -33.00 -74.87 -132.64
N GLY A 84 -33.99 -75.61 -132.13
CA GLY A 84 -35.08 -76.08 -133.00
C GLY A 84 -34.85 -77.41 -133.73
N LEU A 85 -33.65 -78.01 -133.66
CA LEU A 85 -33.28 -79.21 -134.43
C LEU A 85 -32.94 -80.44 -133.55
N THR A 86 -33.15 -81.64 -134.09
CA THR A 86 -32.81 -82.93 -133.47
C THR A 86 -31.34 -83.29 -133.69
N LYS A 87 -30.75 -84.09 -132.79
CA LYS A 87 -29.32 -84.48 -132.79
C LYS A 87 -28.82 -85.12 -134.09
N ASP A 88 -29.72 -85.65 -134.91
CA ASP A 88 -29.38 -86.43 -136.11
C ASP A 88 -29.39 -85.57 -137.39
N GLU A 89 -29.71 -84.27 -137.30
CA GLU A 89 -29.75 -83.32 -138.45
C GLU A 89 -28.67 -82.24 -138.39
N LEU A 90 -27.83 -82.22 -137.34
CA LEU A 90 -26.71 -81.28 -137.18
C LEU A 90 -25.40 -81.88 -137.71
N SER A 91 -24.75 -81.19 -138.65
CA SER A 91 -23.40 -81.53 -139.14
C SER A 91 -22.39 -81.61 -137.98
N LYS A 92 -21.36 -82.46 -138.09
CA LYS A 92 -20.27 -82.58 -137.10
C LYS A 92 -19.68 -81.21 -136.71
N GLU A 93 -19.53 -80.33 -137.70
CA GLU A 93 -19.03 -78.96 -137.50
C GLU A 93 -20.02 -78.08 -136.70
N GLN A 94 -21.32 -78.21 -136.95
CA GLN A 94 -22.36 -77.48 -136.20
C GLN A 94 -22.46 -77.97 -134.75
N LEU A 95 -22.23 -79.27 -134.51
CA LEU A 95 -22.19 -79.84 -133.18
C LEU A 95 -20.95 -79.37 -132.40
N GLU A 96 -19.79 -79.31 -133.05
CA GLU A 96 -18.55 -78.76 -132.48
C GLU A 96 -18.68 -77.28 -132.14
N GLU A 97 -19.31 -76.48 -133.01
CA GLU A 97 -19.57 -75.07 -132.76
C GLU A 97 -20.58 -74.88 -131.61
N HIS A 98 -21.61 -75.72 -131.51
CA HIS A 98 -22.53 -75.68 -130.38
C HIS A 98 -21.83 -76.06 -129.06
N ILE A 99 -20.91 -77.04 -129.08
CA ILE A 99 -20.07 -77.38 -127.92
C ILE A 99 -19.16 -76.21 -127.52
N MET A 100 -18.57 -75.51 -128.49
CA MET A 100 -17.78 -74.29 -128.25
C MET A 100 -18.62 -73.20 -127.59
N ARG A 101 -19.79 -72.88 -128.15
CA ARG A 101 -20.72 -71.88 -127.57
C ARG A 101 -21.15 -72.24 -126.15
N LEU A 102 -21.44 -73.51 -125.87
CA LEU A 102 -21.77 -73.97 -124.52
C LEU A 102 -20.60 -73.88 -123.55
N ARG A 103 -19.36 -74.12 -123.98
CA ARG A 103 -18.16 -73.93 -123.16
C ARG A 103 -17.91 -72.45 -122.85
N GLU A 104 -18.03 -71.59 -123.86
CA GLU A 104 -17.93 -70.14 -123.68
C GLU A 104 -19.05 -69.60 -122.78
N GLN A 105 -20.27 -70.13 -122.88
CA GLN A 105 -21.34 -69.81 -121.94
C GLN A 105 -21.00 -70.30 -120.53
N LEU A 106 -20.49 -71.53 -120.38
CA LEU A 106 -20.09 -72.06 -119.07
C LEU A 106 -18.97 -71.23 -118.42
N ASP A 107 -17.98 -70.79 -119.19
CA ASP A 107 -16.86 -69.99 -118.70
C ASP A 107 -17.29 -68.56 -118.38
N ARG A 108 -18.14 -67.92 -119.20
CA ARG A 108 -18.79 -66.64 -118.85
C ARG A 108 -19.59 -66.74 -117.56
N GLU A 109 -20.42 -67.77 -117.40
CA GLU A 109 -21.19 -68.03 -116.18
C GLU A 109 -20.28 -68.31 -114.96
N ARG A 110 -19.06 -68.86 -115.17
CA ARG A 110 -18.07 -69.02 -114.09
C ARG A 110 -17.44 -67.69 -113.70
N GLU A 111 -17.08 -66.88 -114.67
CA GLU A 111 -16.54 -65.53 -114.48
C GLU A 111 -17.55 -64.64 -113.77
N GLU A 112 -18.82 -64.64 -114.20
CA GLU A 112 -19.90 -63.92 -113.55
C GLU A 112 -20.10 -64.39 -112.10
N ARG A 113 -20.14 -65.71 -111.85
CA ARG A 113 -20.20 -66.23 -110.47
C ARG A 113 -19.00 -65.79 -109.62
N ASN A 114 -17.80 -65.79 -110.19
CA ASN A 114 -16.59 -65.33 -109.50
C ASN A 114 -16.67 -63.84 -109.18
N TYR A 115 -17.08 -63.02 -110.15
CA TYR A 115 -17.29 -61.59 -109.99
C TYR A 115 -18.32 -61.29 -108.89
N PHE A 116 -19.50 -61.93 -108.93
CA PHE A 116 -20.52 -61.76 -107.89
C PHE A 116 -20.07 -62.29 -106.52
N GLN A 117 -19.21 -63.30 -106.47
CA GLN A 117 -18.61 -63.77 -105.23
C GLN A 117 -17.65 -62.73 -104.64
N LEU A 118 -16.75 -62.16 -105.46
CA LEU A 118 -15.84 -61.09 -105.04
C LEU A 118 -16.59 -59.84 -104.59
N GLU A 119 -17.64 -59.42 -105.31
CA GLU A 119 -18.47 -58.28 -104.90
C GLU A 119 -19.23 -58.57 -103.61
N ARG A 120 -19.74 -59.80 -103.40
CA ARG A 120 -20.35 -60.19 -102.12
C ARG A 120 -19.35 -60.12 -100.97
N ASP A 121 -18.15 -60.66 -101.16
CA ASP A 121 -17.11 -60.67 -100.12
C ASP A 121 -16.62 -59.25 -99.82
N LYS A 122 -16.49 -58.40 -100.83
CA LYS A 122 -16.21 -56.96 -100.68
C LYS A 122 -17.30 -56.24 -99.90
N ILE A 123 -18.57 -56.45 -100.23
CA ILE A 123 -19.69 -55.89 -99.45
C ILE A 123 -19.67 -56.41 -98.02
N HIS A 124 -19.35 -57.69 -97.81
CA HIS A 124 -19.29 -58.28 -96.48
C HIS A 124 -18.17 -57.69 -95.63
N THR A 125 -16.96 -57.55 -96.18
CA THR A 125 -15.84 -56.89 -95.48
C THR A 125 -16.14 -55.43 -95.16
N PHE A 126 -16.74 -54.67 -96.08
CA PHE A 126 -17.19 -53.31 -95.76
C PHE A 126 -18.24 -53.28 -94.66
N TRP A 127 -19.19 -54.21 -94.68
CA TRP A 127 -20.19 -54.33 -93.63
C TRP A 127 -19.54 -54.65 -92.27
N GLU A 128 -18.63 -55.62 -92.20
CA GLU A 128 -17.91 -55.97 -90.96
C GLU A 128 -17.07 -54.81 -90.42
N ILE A 129 -16.34 -54.09 -91.29
CA ILE A 129 -15.57 -52.91 -90.89
C ILE A 129 -16.49 -51.81 -90.36
N THR A 130 -17.61 -51.55 -91.04
CA THR A 130 -18.56 -50.50 -90.64
C THR A 130 -19.26 -50.87 -89.33
N ASP A 131 -19.65 -52.13 -89.16
CA ASP A 131 -20.27 -52.65 -87.93
C ASP A 131 -19.29 -52.56 -86.75
N SER A 132 -18.03 -52.98 -86.95
CA SER A 132 -16.98 -52.85 -85.94
C SER A 132 -16.74 -51.39 -85.54
N LYS A 133 -16.67 -50.47 -86.51
CA LYS A 133 -16.51 -49.02 -86.23
C LYS A 133 -17.72 -48.44 -85.52
N LEU A 134 -18.92 -48.90 -85.86
CA LEU A 134 -20.14 -48.47 -85.19
C LEU A 134 -20.15 -48.92 -83.72
N GLU A 135 -19.72 -50.14 -83.44
CA GLU A 135 -19.61 -50.65 -82.07
C GLU A 135 -18.49 -49.94 -81.29
N GLU A 136 -17.36 -49.61 -81.92
CA GLU A 136 -16.29 -48.79 -81.33
C GLU A 136 -16.80 -47.41 -80.91
N VAL A 137 -17.43 -46.66 -81.82
CA VAL A 137 -18.00 -45.33 -81.51
C VAL A 137 -19.10 -45.41 -80.45
N LYS A 138 -19.92 -46.46 -80.45
CA LYS A 138 -20.92 -46.68 -79.39
C LYS A 138 -20.26 -46.93 -78.04
N ALA A 139 -19.15 -47.66 -78.00
CA ALA A 139 -18.40 -47.91 -76.77
C ALA A 139 -17.72 -46.63 -76.28
N GLU A 140 -17.10 -45.85 -77.17
CA GLU A 140 -16.52 -44.54 -76.87
C GLU A 140 -17.56 -43.58 -76.30
N LYS A 141 -18.75 -43.51 -76.91
CA LYS A 141 -19.85 -42.69 -76.39
C LYS A 141 -20.23 -43.08 -74.96
N LYS A 142 -20.38 -44.40 -74.69
CA LYS A 142 -20.71 -44.88 -73.35
C LYS A 142 -19.62 -44.57 -72.33
N ASN A 143 -18.36 -44.65 -72.73
CA ASN A 143 -17.24 -44.26 -71.86
C ASN A 143 -17.30 -42.76 -71.56
N PHE A 144 -17.54 -41.92 -72.57
CA PHE A 144 -17.69 -40.49 -72.38
C PHE A 144 -18.88 -40.14 -71.49
N ASP A 145 -20.04 -40.76 -71.68
CA ASP A 145 -21.23 -40.57 -70.82
C ASP A 145 -20.90 -40.94 -69.36
N LYS A 146 -20.15 -42.03 -69.15
CA LYS A 146 -19.70 -42.45 -67.82
C LYS A 146 -18.68 -41.49 -67.20
N ASP A 147 -17.71 -41.02 -67.98
CA ASP A 147 -16.71 -40.04 -67.52
C ASP A 147 -17.42 -38.74 -67.11
N MET A 148 -18.41 -38.28 -67.89
CA MET A 148 -19.24 -37.13 -67.55
C MET A 148 -20.00 -37.32 -66.23
N GLU A 149 -20.62 -38.49 -66.01
CA GLU A 149 -21.30 -38.82 -64.74
C GLU A 149 -20.31 -38.84 -63.56
N GLU A 150 -19.11 -39.40 -63.74
CA GLU A 150 -18.06 -39.41 -62.72
C GLU A 150 -17.58 -37.99 -62.39
N ASP A 151 -17.38 -37.14 -63.39
CA ASP A 151 -16.98 -35.74 -63.24
C ASP A 151 -18.05 -34.92 -62.49
N GLU A 152 -19.32 -35.06 -62.87
CA GLU A 152 -20.45 -34.46 -62.15
C GLU A 152 -20.50 -34.94 -60.68
N GLY A 153 -20.27 -36.23 -60.45
CA GLY A 153 -20.18 -36.80 -59.10
C GLY A 153 -19.06 -36.18 -58.28
N ARG A 154 -17.86 -36.02 -58.85
CA ARG A 154 -16.73 -35.35 -58.20
C ARG A 154 -17.04 -33.89 -57.87
N HIS A 155 -17.59 -33.15 -58.82
CA HIS A 155 -17.98 -31.75 -58.60
C HIS A 155 -19.05 -31.59 -57.51
N GLN A 156 -20.04 -32.49 -57.44
CA GLN A 156 -21.03 -32.46 -56.35
C GLN A 156 -20.39 -32.69 -54.98
N VAL A 157 -19.40 -33.59 -54.89
CA VAL A 157 -18.66 -33.82 -53.64
C VAL A 157 -17.82 -32.59 -53.28
N GLU A 158 -17.13 -31.98 -54.24
CA GLU A 158 -16.36 -30.74 -54.03
C GLU A 158 -17.26 -29.61 -53.50
N ILE A 159 -18.43 -29.40 -54.09
CA ILE A 159 -19.41 -28.41 -53.63
C ILE A 159 -19.84 -28.68 -52.19
N LYS A 160 -20.06 -29.95 -51.81
CA LYS A 160 -20.40 -30.33 -50.43
C LYS A 160 -19.24 -30.05 -49.47
N VAL A 161 -18.00 -30.34 -49.87
CA VAL A 161 -16.80 -30.06 -49.07
C VAL A 161 -16.62 -28.55 -48.88
N PHE A 162 -16.73 -27.75 -49.95
CA PHE A 162 -16.64 -26.29 -49.85
C PHE A 162 -17.74 -25.70 -48.97
N ARG A 163 -18.97 -26.20 -49.08
CA ARG A 163 -20.07 -25.82 -48.19
C ARG A 163 -19.75 -26.14 -46.73
N GLN A 164 -19.18 -27.30 -46.44
CA GLN A 164 -18.80 -27.68 -45.09
C GLN A 164 -17.63 -26.84 -44.55
N LYS A 165 -16.62 -26.55 -45.38
CA LYS A 165 -15.51 -25.65 -45.05
C LYS A 165 -16.03 -24.25 -44.70
N MET A 166 -16.97 -23.72 -45.48
CA MET A 166 -17.56 -22.41 -45.21
C MET A 166 -18.37 -22.40 -43.91
N LYS A 167 -19.14 -23.45 -43.61
CA LYS A 167 -19.80 -23.60 -42.31
C LYS A 167 -18.80 -23.63 -41.15
N HIS A 168 -17.72 -24.40 -41.27
CA HIS A 168 -16.69 -24.48 -40.24
C HIS A 168 -16.03 -23.12 -39.99
N LEU A 169 -15.59 -22.43 -41.05
CA LEU A 169 -15.01 -21.08 -40.95
C LEU A 169 -15.97 -20.10 -40.25
N LEU A 170 -17.26 -20.10 -40.61
CA LEU A 170 -18.25 -19.25 -39.95
C LEU A 170 -18.40 -19.58 -38.46
N CYS A 171 -18.43 -20.86 -38.09
CA CYS A 171 -18.47 -21.28 -36.70
C CYS A 171 -17.19 -20.87 -35.94
N GLU A 172 -16.01 -21.03 -36.54
CA GLU A 172 -14.74 -20.60 -35.94
C GLU A 172 -14.71 -19.09 -35.72
N HIS A 173 -15.11 -18.29 -36.72
CA HIS A 173 -15.21 -16.84 -36.58
C HIS A 173 -16.20 -16.45 -35.47
N GLN A 174 -17.37 -17.08 -35.42
CA GLN A 174 -18.37 -16.81 -34.38
C GLN A 174 -17.86 -17.17 -32.98
N ASN A 175 -17.15 -18.28 -32.85
CA ASN A 175 -16.53 -18.71 -31.59
C ASN A 175 -15.45 -17.72 -31.16
N ALA A 176 -14.53 -17.35 -32.05
CA ALA A 176 -13.48 -16.38 -31.77
C ALA A 176 -14.03 -15.01 -31.35
N VAL A 177 -15.08 -14.53 -32.01
CA VAL A 177 -15.78 -13.29 -31.61
C VAL A 177 -16.42 -13.43 -30.23
N SER A 178 -17.02 -14.58 -29.93
CA SER A 178 -17.67 -14.84 -28.64
C SER A 178 -16.64 -14.93 -27.50
N GLU A 179 -15.51 -15.59 -27.73
CA GLU A 179 -14.38 -15.66 -26.80
C GLU A 179 -13.78 -14.28 -26.55
N LEU A 180 -13.52 -13.49 -27.60
CA LEU A 180 -13.01 -12.12 -27.46
C LEU A 180 -13.97 -11.22 -26.67
N LYS A 181 -15.28 -11.35 -26.91
CA LYS A 181 -16.31 -10.64 -26.12
C LYS A 181 -16.28 -11.07 -24.66
N ALA A 182 -16.19 -12.36 -24.38
CA ALA A 182 -16.11 -12.88 -23.01
C ALA A 182 -14.84 -12.40 -22.29
N HIS A 183 -13.67 -12.48 -22.94
CA HIS A 183 -12.42 -11.94 -22.43
C HIS A 183 -12.48 -10.43 -22.19
N GLY A 184 -13.12 -9.68 -23.09
CA GLY A 184 -13.34 -8.25 -22.93
C GLY A 184 -14.20 -7.92 -21.71
N LEU A 185 -15.28 -8.67 -21.47
CA LEU A 185 -16.12 -8.51 -20.28
C LEU A 185 -15.38 -8.83 -18.98
N VAL A 186 -14.64 -9.95 -18.93
CA VAL A 186 -13.84 -10.33 -17.76
C VAL A 186 -12.75 -9.29 -17.49
N SER A 187 -12.06 -8.81 -18.53
CA SER A 187 -11.05 -7.76 -18.38
C SER A 187 -11.65 -6.46 -17.86
N LYS A 188 -12.84 -6.08 -18.34
CA LYS A 188 -13.55 -4.87 -17.87
C LYS A 188 -13.97 -5.01 -16.41
N GLN A 189 -14.51 -6.16 -16.01
CA GLN A 189 -14.86 -6.46 -14.61
C GLN A 189 -13.63 -6.38 -13.71
N LEU A 190 -12.51 -7.00 -14.09
CA LEU A 190 -11.26 -6.94 -13.33
C LEU A 190 -10.75 -5.51 -13.14
N VAL A 191 -10.83 -4.68 -14.19
CA VAL A 191 -10.43 -3.26 -14.12
C VAL A 191 -11.39 -2.50 -13.20
N GLN A 192 -12.69 -2.75 -13.30
CA GLN A 192 -13.69 -2.12 -12.45
C GLN A 192 -13.50 -2.48 -10.97
N GLU A 193 -13.31 -3.77 -10.64
CA GLU A 193 -13.05 -4.24 -9.28
C GLU A 193 -11.79 -3.60 -8.70
N LYS A 194 -10.70 -3.51 -9.47
CA LYS A 194 -9.48 -2.81 -9.04
C LYS A 194 -9.71 -1.32 -8.81
N GLN A 195 -10.50 -0.68 -9.65
CA GLN A 195 -10.84 0.74 -9.48
C GLN A 195 -11.68 0.96 -8.22
N GLU A 196 -12.67 0.11 -7.95
CA GLU A 196 -13.50 0.16 -6.75
C GLU A 196 -12.66 -0.09 -5.47
N GLN A 197 -11.70 -1.01 -5.52
CA GLN A 197 -10.74 -1.25 -4.43
C GLN A 197 -9.88 -0.01 -4.17
N LEU A 198 -9.28 0.57 -5.21
CA LEU A 198 -8.45 1.78 -5.09
C LEU A 198 -9.25 2.97 -4.56
N GLN A 199 -10.48 3.16 -5.03
CA GLN A 199 -11.37 4.21 -4.50
C GLN A 199 -11.72 3.97 -3.03
N THR A 200 -11.93 2.72 -2.63
CA THR A 200 -12.23 2.37 -1.25
C THR A 200 -11.04 2.65 -0.33
N GLU A 201 -9.84 2.29 -0.73
CA GLU A 201 -8.61 2.57 0.03
C GLU A 201 -8.34 4.08 0.11
N LEU A 202 -8.46 4.82 -1.01
CA LEU A 202 -8.31 6.27 -1.01
C LEU A 202 -9.30 6.96 -0.05
N HIS A 203 -10.56 6.51 -0.03
CA HIS A 203 -11.54 7.04 0.93
C HIS A 203 -11.21 6.69 2.39
N LYS A 204 -10.62 5.52 2.66
CA LYS A 204 -10.14 5.17 4.01
C LYS A 204 -8.98 6.06 4.42
N GLU A 205 -7.98 6.24 3.56
CA GLU A 205 -6.84 7.13 3.81
C GLU A 205 -7.28 8.57 4.02
N MET A 206 -8.18 9.09 3.18
CA MET A 206 -8.73 10.45 3.34
C MET A 206 -9.44 10.64 4.68
N ARG A 207 -10.21 9.64 5.14
CA ARG A 207 -10.84 9.66 6.47
C ARG A 207 -9.80 9.62 7.58
N ALA A 208 -8.79 8.78 7.47
CA ALA A 208 -7.71 8.68 8.46
C ALA A 208 -6.95 10.01 8.59
N VAL A 209 -6.57 10.63 7.47
CA VAL A 209 -5.92 11.94 7.46
C VAL A 209 -6.80 13.01 8.11
N LYS A 210 -8.10 13.01 7.81
CA LYS A 210 -9.05 13.96 8.42
C LYS A 210 -9.16 13.80 9.93
N VAL A 211 -9.19 12.56 10.42
CA VAL A 211 -9.20 12.26 11.86
C VAL A 211 -7.91 12.71 12.52
N ASN A 212 -6.75 12.34 11.97
CA ASN A 212 -5.44 12.75 12.50
C ASN A 212 -5.29 14.28 12.56
N MET A 213 -5.76 15.00 11.53
CA MET A 213 -5.75 16.46 11.53
C MET A 213 -6.64 17.04 12.64
N GLN A 214 -7.82 16.46 12.85
CA GLN A 214 -8.72 16.88 13.94
C GLN A 214 -8.12 16.58 15.32
N GLU A 215 -7.47 15.43 15.50
CA GLU A 215 -6.76 15.07 16.73
C GLU A 215 -5.60 16.01 17.02
N LEU A 216 -4.80 16.36 16.02
CA LEU A 216 -3.70 17.33 16.16
C LEU A 216 -4.21 18.73 16.54
N ASN A 217 -5.32 19.17 15.93
CA ASN A 217 -5.96 20.44 16.29
C ASN A 217 -6.48 20.41 17.74
N ASN A 218 -7.09 19.31 18.17
CA ASN A 218 -7.55 19.14 19.54
C ASN A 218 -6.37 19.12 20.53
N GLU A 219 -5.28 18.42 20.21
CA GLU A 219 -4.07 18.38 21.04
C GLU A 219 -3.45 19.79 21.18
N THR A 220 -3.41 20.55 20.09
CA THR A 220 -2.94 21.94 20.10
C THR A 220 -3.83 22.81 20.98
N LEU A 221 -5.15 22.68 20.86
CA LEU A 221 -6.10 23.42 21.71
C LEU A 221 -5.95 23.06 23.20
N VAL A 222 -5.74 21.78 23.52
CA VAL A 222 -5.49 21.34 24.90
C VAL A 222 -4.20 21.95 25.44
N LYS A 223 -3.10 21.92 24.67
CA LYS A 223 -1.84 22.55 25.08
C LYS A 223 -1.99 24.05 25.32
N GLU A 224 -2.74 24.76 24.46
CA GLU A 224 -3.03 26.18 24.65
C GLU A 224 -3.83 26.43 25.94
N LEU A 225 -4.85 25.61 26.22
CA LEU A 225 -5.63 25.70 27.45
C LEU A 225 -4.79 25.41 28.71
N GLU A 226 -3.89 24.43 28.65
CA GLU A 226 -2.96 24.12 29.75
C GLU A 226 -2.00 25.28 30.03
N VAL A 227 -1.46 25.93 28.99
CA VAL A 227 -0.59 27.10 29.15
C VAL A 227 -1.37 28.26 29.78
N LYS A 228 -2.58 28.57 29.29
CA LYS A 228 -3.44 29.60 29.87
C LYS A 228 -3.77 29.31 31.34
N HIS A 229 -4.09 28.06 31.66
CA HIS A 229 -4.36 27.66 33.04
C HIS A 229 -3.12 27.85 33.96
N LYS A 230 -1.92 27.48 33.48
CA LYS A 230 -0.66 27.72 34.22
C LYS A 230 -0.39 29.21 34.42
N GLU A 231 -0.65 30.05 33.41
CA GLU A 231 -0.53 31.51 33.51
C GLU A 231 -1.53 32.09 34.53
N GLU A 232 -2.78 31.64 34.53
CA GLU A 232 -3.78 32.07 35.50
C GLU A 232 -3.43 31.62 36.93
N MET A 233 -2.90 30.40 37.07
CA MET A 233 -2.47 29.89 38.36
C MET A 233 -1.29 30.67 38.93
N THR A 234 -0.28 30.95 38.11
CA THR A 234 0.86 31.79 38.51
C THR A 234 0.43 33.23 38.84
N LYS A 235 -0.48 33.83 38.05
CA LYS A 235 -1.08 35.14 38.38
C LYS A 235 -1.83 35.12 39.72
N THR A 236 -2.55 34.04 40.02
CA THR A 236 -3.27 33.91 41.29
C THR A 236 -2.31 33.76 42.47
N ILE A 237 -1.31 32.87 42.35
CA ILE A 237 -0.27 32.67 43.37
C ILE A 237 0.45 33.99 43.66
N THR A 238 0.95 34.68 42.63
CA THR A 238 1.65 35.96 42.80
C THR A 238 0.76 37.04 43.41
N ARG A 239 -0.55 37.05 43.14
CA ARG A 239 -1.49 37.97 43.80
C ARG A 239 -1.65 37.66 45.28
N GLU A 240 -1.82 36.39 45.64
CA GLU A 240 -1.96 36.00 47.05
C GLU A 240 -0.64 36.20 47.82
N GLU A 241 0.51 35.87 47.25
CA GLU A 241 1.84 36.16 47.82
C GLU A 241 2.03 37.65 48.12
N LYS A 242 1.62 38.53 47.20
CA LYS A 242 1.65 39.99 47.44
C LYS A 242 0.81 40.40 48.64
N LYS A 243 -0.42 39.89 48.75
CA LYS A 243 -1.28 40.18 49.91
C LYS A 243 -0.69 39.64 51.21
N TYR A 244 -0.11 38.44 51.20
CA TYR A 244 0.56 37.89 52.37
C TYR A 244 1.74 38.77 52.80
N ALA A 245 2.57 39.22 51.85
CA ALA A 245 3.67 40.14 52.12
C ALA A 245 3.18 41.51 52.64
N GLU A 246 2.08 42.04 52.10
CA GLU A 246 1.44 43.27 52.59
C GLU A 246 0.95 43.12 54.04
N ILE A 247 0.27 42.01 54.36
CA ILE A 247 -0.21 41.70 55.71
C ILE A 247 0.97 41.53 56.68
N GLU A 248 2.01 40.80 56.28
CA GLU A 248 3.23 40.60 57.08
C GLU A 248 3.90 41.95 57.37
N ALA A 249 4.07 42.80 56.35
CA ALA A 249 4.63 44.13 56.52
C ALA A 249 3.78 45.05 57.42
N GLU A 250 2.45 44.95 57.39
CA GLU A 250 1.58 45.66 58.34
C GLU A 250 1.76 45.15 59.78
N HIS A 251 1.90 43.84 59.97
CA HIS A 251 2.13 43.27 61.30
C HIS A 251 3.51 43.62 61.84
N ASP A 252 4.55 43.61 61.01
CA ASP A 252 5.90 44.04 61.38
C ASP A 252 5.91 45.50 61.83
N LYS A 253 5.23 46.40 61.10
CA LYS A 253 5.07 47.81 61.51
C LYS A 253 4.34 47.95 62.85
N LYS A 254 3.29 47.16 63.09
CA LYS A 254 2.56 47.16 64.38
C LYS A 254 3.46 46.67 65.51
N LEU A 255 4.28 45.64 65.27
CA LEU A 255 5.25 45.13 66.25
C LEU A 255 6.31 46.17 66.57
N GLU A 256 6.87 46.84 65.57
CA GLU A 256 7.87 47.90 65.74
C GLU A 256 7.30 49.09 66.52
N LEU A 257 6.07 49.52 66.21
CA LEU A 257 5.37 50.58 66.94
C LEU A 257 5.15 50.20 68.42
N LEU A 258 4.70 48.97 68.70
CA LEU A 258 4.52 48.48 70.07
C LEU A 258 5.85 48.42 70.84
N GLN A 259 6.93 47.97 70.18
CA GLN A 259 8.27 47.98 70.75
C GLN A 259 8.73 49.40 71.09
N GLN A 260 8.51 50.35 70.18
CA GLN A 260 8.84 51.76 70.39
C GLN A 260 8.02 52.38 71.53
N GLN A 261 6.72 52.08 71.61
CA GLN A 261 5.86 52.51 72.71
C GLN A 261 6.36 51.97 74.06
N LEU A 262 6.68 50.67 74.15
CA LEU A 262 7.24 50.07 75.35
C LEU A 262 8.59 50.69 75.74
N HIS A 263 9.45 50.98 74.76
CA HIS A 263 10.72 51.65 74.99
C HIS A 263 10.51 53.07 75.53
N ASN A 264 9.58 53.83 74.94
CA ASN A 264 9.23 55.17 75.41
C ASN A 264 8.65 55.14 76.82
N PHE A 265 7.74 54.21 77.14
CA PHE A 265 7.23 54.03 78.51
C PHE A 265 8.34 53.75 79.51
N ARG A 266 9.26 52.82 79.18
CA ARG A 266 10.42 52.52 80.04
C ARG A 266 11.32 53.73 80.23
N THR A 267 11.57 54.48 79.17
CA THR A 267 12.41 55.68 79.18
C THR A 267 11.76 56.80 80.00
N ASN A 268 10.46 57.01 79.85
CA ASN A 268 9.70 57.99 80.63
C ASN A 268 9.67 57.64 82.12
N ILE A 269 9.42 56.37 82.48
CA ILE A 269 9.46 55.94 83.88
C ILE A 269 10.88 56.14 84.46
N ALA A 270 11.92 55.83 83.68
CA ALA A 270 13.29 56.06 84.08
C ALA A 270 13.58 57.56 84.29
N SER A 271 13.14 58.43 83.38
CA SER A 271 13.32 59.88 83.54
C SER A 271 12.50 60.46 84.69
N GLU A 272 11.24 60.03 84.87
CA GLU A 272 10.40 60.47 85.99
C GLU A 272 10.99 60.06 87.34
N THR A 273 11.51 58.83 87.45
CA THR A 273 12.20 58.38 88.66
C THR A 273 13.51 59.14 88.86
N GLU A 274 14.29 59.38 87.81
CA GLU A 274 15.50 60.20 87.88
C GLU A 274 15.19 61.64 88.33
N ASP A 275 14.13 62.27 87.81
CA ASP A 275 13.66 63.59 88.24
C ASP A 275 13.20 63.60 89.70
N GLN A 276 12.52 62.54 90.17
CA GLN A 276 12.15 62.38 91.57
C GLN A 276 13.38 62.26 92.47
N TRP A 277 14.36 61.45 92.09
CA TRP A 277 15.64 61.32 92.81
C TRP A 277 16.40 62.64 92.82
N ASN A 278 16.48 63.35 91.69
CA ASN A 278 17.13 64.65 91.59
C ASN A 278 16.43 65.72 92.46
N SER A 279 15.10 65.74 92.48
CA SER A 279 14.32 66.62 93.35
C SER A 279 14.59 66.30 94.83
N HIS A 280 14.59 65.02 95.22
CA HIS A 280 14.89 64.61 96.58
C HIS A 280 16.32 65.00 97.00
N ILE A 281 17.30 64.79 96.12
CA ILE A 281 18.69 65.22 96.33
C ILE A 281 18.76 66.75 96.51
N ASN A 282 18.04 67.53 95.70
CA ASN A 282 18.02 68.99 95.82
C ASN A 282 17.39 69.45 97.14
N THR A 283 16.29 68.84 97.58
CA THR A 283 15.69 69.13 98.89
C THR A 283 16.67 68.84 100.02
N LEU A 284 17.34 67.67 99.98
CA LEU A 284 18.34 67.30 100.98
C LEU A 284 19.53 68.28 100.99
N ILE A 285 19.95 68.77 99.82
CA ILE A 285 20.98 69.81 99.69
C ILE A 285 20.53 71.11 100.35
N GLU A 286 19.29 71.56 100.15
CA GLU A 286 18.77 72.78 100.78
C GLU A 286 18.61 72.62 102.29
N GLU A 287 18.08 71.48 102.77
CA GLU A 287 18.01 71.16 104.21
C GLU A 287 19.40 71.14 104.85
N HIS A 288 20.40 70.56 104.18
CA HIS A 288 21.79 70.60 104.65
C HIS A 288 22.36 72.02 104.65
N LYS A 289 22.07 72.86 103.64
CA LYS A 289 22.49 74.28 103.65
C LYS A 289 21.85 75.03 104.81
N GLU A 290 20.57 74.81 105.08
CA GLU A 290 19.85 75.43 106.19
C GLU A 290 20.41 74.97 107.54
N ALA A 291 20.66 73.67 107.72
CA ALA A 291 21.32 73.14 108.90
C ALA A 291 22.74 73.73 109.10
N VAL A 292 23.49 73.95 108.02
CA VAL A 292 24.79 74.65 108.09
C VAL A 292 24.61 76.09 108.55
N ILE A 293 23.63 76.83 108.01
CA ILE A 293 23.30 78.20 108.47
C ILE A 293 22.90 78.19 109.95
N GLU A 294 22.09 77.22 110.39
CA GLU A 294 21.71 77.08 111.80
C GLU A 294 22.92 76.79 112.69
N ILE A 295 23.83 75.93 112.26
CA ILE A 295 25.10 75.67 112.94
C ILE A 295 25.94 76.95 113.00
N GLU A 296 26.04 77.71 111.90
CA GLU A 296 26.75 78.99 111.88
C GLU A 296 26.14 80.00 112.87
N VAL A 297 24.81 80.08 112.95
CA VAL A 297 24.11 80.91 113.95
C VAL A 297 24.35 80.41 115.37
N ALA A 298 24.35 79.09 115.60
CA ALA A 298 24.66 78.50 116.89
C ALA A 298 26.11 78.77 117.30
N VAL A 299 27.06 78.70 116.36
CA VAL A 299 28.47 79.06 116.56
C VAL A 299 28.61 80.55 116.91
N LEU A 300 27.91 81.45 116.21
CA LEU A 300 27.88 82.88 116.56
C LEU A 300 27.30 83.14 117.96
N ARG A 301 26.25 82.41 118.34
CA ARG A 301 25.69 82.47 119.71
C ARG A 301 26.69 81.97 120.75
N LEU A 302 27.40 80.87 120.46
CA LEU A 302 28.46 80.36 121.33
C LEU A 302 29.63 81.33 121.41
N GLN A 303 30.02 81.99 120.32
CA GLN A 303 31.02 83.06 120.31
C GLN A 303 30.61 84.22 121.23
N ARG A 304 29.36 84.68 121.13
CA ARG A 304 28.82 85.69 122.04
C ARG A 304 28.82 85.22 123.50
N ALA A 305 28.42 83.98 123.76
CA ALA A 305 28.45 83.41 125.11
C ALA A 305 29.88 83.28 125.66
N VAL A 306 30.88 83.04 124.80
CA VAL A 306 32.31 83.05 125.16
C VAL A 306 32.78 84.48 125.45
N GLU A 307 32.36 85.48 124.68
CA GLU A 307 32.64 86.89 124.94
C GLU A 307 32.00 87.37 126.25
N GLU A 308 30.75 87.00 126.52
CA GLU A 308 30.05 87.24 127.80
C GLU A 308 30.72 86.50 128.96
N ASN A 309 31.15 85.25 128.78
CA ASN A 309 31.95 84.56 129.78
C ASN A 309 33.29 85.26 130.01
N SER A 310 33.91 85.82 128.97
CA SER A 310 35.17 86.57 129.10
C SER A 310 34.98 87.90 129.84
N SER A 311 33.82 88.55 129.69
CA SER A 311 33.48 89.78 130.42
C SER A 311 33.11 89.51 131.87
N LEU A 312 32.35 88.43 132.14
CA LEU A 312 32.09 87.95 133.50
C LEU A 312 33.38 87.49 134.18
N LYS A 313 34.31 86.86 133.44
CA LYS A 313 35.63 86.49 133.96
C LYS A 313 36.49 87.72 134.31
N LYS A 314 36.44 88.80 133.53
CA LYS A 314 37.05 90.08 133.91
C LYS A 314 36.42 90.71 135.16
N GLY A 315 35.09 90.60 135.32
CA GLY A 315 34.40 91.04 136.55
C GLY A 315 34.77 90.22 137.79
N ILE A 316 35.06 88.92 137.61
CA ILE A 316 35.57 88.05 138.67
C ILE A 316 37.04 88.36 138.98
N ASP A 317 37.88 88.65 137.99
CA ASP A 317 39.28 89.04 138.20
C ASP A 317 39.43 90.40 138.91
N GLU A 318 38.44 91.30 138.80
CA GLU A 318 38.40 92.58 139.54
C GLU A 318 37.92 92.43 140.99
N MET A 319 37.14 91.39 141.30
CA MET A 319 36.65 91.10 142.66
C MET A 319 37.64 90.25 143.48
N ILE A 320 38.66 89.65 142.84
CA ILE A 320 39.69 88.79 143.47
C ILE A 320 40.91 89.59 144.00
N LYS A 321 40.87 90.94 144.04
CA LYS A 321 41.98 91.77 144.54
C LYS A 321 41.83 92.33 145.96
N THR A 322 40.78 91.99 146.69
CA THR A 322 40.62 92.36 148.11
C THR A 322 39.95 91.25 148.91
N GLU A 323 40.69 90.75 149.90
CA GLU A 323 40.41 89.72 150.91
C GLU A 323 40.67 88.25 150.52
N ALA A 324 41.40 87.62 151.43
CA ALA A 324 42.34 86.53 151.23
C ALA A 324 41.96 85.30 152.08
N ASP A 325 42.61 84.19 151.72
CA ASP A 325 42.81 82.93 152.46
C ASP A 325 41.77 81.80 152.35
N GLY A 326 42.23 80.67 151.75
CA GLY A 326 41.96 79.32 152.27
C GLY A 326 41.35 78.24 151.34
N GLY A 327 42.20 77.40 150.70
CA GLY A 327 42.05 75.94 150.38
C GLY A 327 40.88 75.40 149.53
N HIS A 328 41.08 74.82 148.32
CA HIS A 328 41.46 73.41 147.99
C HIS A 328 40.43 72.32 148.42
N LEU A 329 40.01 71.28 147.67
CA LEU A 329 40.23 70.75 146.29
C LEU A 329 39.37 69.44 146.09
N GLY A 330 39.07 69.04 144.83
CA GLY A 330 38.87 67.63 144.36
C GLY A 330 37.49 67.26 143.77
N ILE A 331 37.21 67.16 142.44
CA ILE A 331 37.71 66.40 141.26
C ILE A 331 37.08 64.97 141.12
N VAL A 332 36.16 64.71 140.14
CA VAL A 332 36.28 64.08 138.78
C VAL A 332 36.81 62.61 138.79
N LEU A 333 36.27 61.54 138.15
CA LEU A 333 36.02 61.10 136.73
C LEU A 333 35.26 59.72 136.77
N GLU A 334 34.70 59.05 135.74
CA GLU A 334 35.21 58.59 134.40
C GLU A 334 34.04 57.75 133.74
N ASN A 335 33.61 57.81 132.47
CA ASN A 335 34.15 57.59 131.11
C ASN A 335 34.14 56.13 130.54
N GLN A 336 33.57 56.00 129.31
CA GLN A 336 33.71 54.96 128.24
C GLN A 336 32.90 53.63 128.35
N HIS A 337 32.35 52.98 127.30
CA HIS A 337 32.78 52.82 125.89
C HIS A 337 31.63 52.36 124.94
N LEU A 338 31.78 52.67 123.65
CA LEU A 338 31.07 52.14 122.47
C LEU A 338 31.34 50.64 122.23
N VAL A 339 30.71 50.04 121.22
CA VAL A 339 30.90 48.70 120.61
C VAL A 339 29.72 47.75 120.82
N GLN A 340 28.66 47.92 120.02
CA GLN A 340 27.84 46.81 119.52
C GLN A 340 26.90 47.24 118.37
N VAL A 341 27.48 47.76 117.29
CA VAL A 341 26.85 47.78 115.97
C VAL A 341 27.68 46.83 115.12
N LEU A 342 27.16 45.63 114.83
CA LEU A 342 27.59 44.71 113.76
C LEU A 342 26.70 43.44 113.80
N SER A 343 25.53 43.49 113.17
CA SER A 343 24.64 42.33 112.96
C SER A 343 23.80 42.45 111.67
N GLU A 344 24.33 43.08 110.62
CA GLU A 344 23.58 43.34 109.37
C GLU A 344 24.25 42.88 108.06
N VAL A 345 25.34 42.08 108.06
CA VAL A 345 26.06 41.76 106.80
C VAL A 345 25.95 40.29 106.36
N GLU A 346 25.36 39.39 107.15
CA GLU A 346 25.40 37.94 106.83
C GLU A 346 24.17 37.35 106.11
N GLU A 347 23.07 38.09 105.95
CA GLU A 347 21.83 37.55 105.35
C GLU A 347 21.61 37.88 103.86
N GLU A 348 22.32 38.85 103.27
CA GLU A 348 22.15 39.22 101.85
C GLU A 348 22.92 38.30 100.86
N CYS A 349 23.90 37.50 101.32
CA CYS A 349 24.65 36.57 100.45
C CYS A 349 23.90 35.29 100.03
N LYS A 350 22.73 35.00 100.60
CA LYS A 350 21.97 33.75 100.28
C LYS A 350 20.95 33.90 99.15
N LYS A 351 20.73 35.10 98.61
CA LYS A 351 19.72 35.35 97.56
C LYS A 351 20.18 35.09 96.12
N LEU A 352 21.48 34.99 95.81
CA LEU A 352 21.93 35.00 94.40
C LEU A 352 22.42 33.66 93.81
N GLU A 353 22.45 32.57 94.58
CA GLU A 353 23.03 31.29 94.12
C GLU A 353 22.01 30.26 93.59
N LYS A 354 20.70 30.54 93.68
CA LYS A 354 19.64 29.55 93.32
C LYS A 354 18.90 29.78 92.00
N LEU A 355 19.15 30.86 91.25
CA LEU A 355 18.46 31.14 89.97
C LEU A 355 19.27 30.82 88.71
N LEU A 356 20.49 30.28 88.84
CA LEU A 356 21.44 30.09 87.73
C LEU A 356 21.54 28.64 87.20
N ARG A 357 20.48 27.82 87.29
CA ARG A 357 20.57 26.39 86.92
C ARG A 357 19.58 25.79 85.92
N PHE A 358 18.66 26.53 85.28
CA PHE A 358 17.71 25.88 84.35
C PHE A 358 17.24 26.70 83.12
N SER A 359 18.14 27.07 82.18
CA SER A 359 17.71 27.51 80.83
C SER A 359 18.76 27.44 79.71
N SER A 360 19.51 26.35 79.57
CA SER A 360 20.58 26.27 78.54
C SER A 360 20.67 24.97 77.72
N LEU A 361 19.57 24.21 77.53
CA LEU A 361 19.67 22.90 76.85
C LEU A 361 18.66 22.59 75.71
N GLU A 362 17.94 23.56 75.13
CA GLU A 362 16.96 23.26 74.06
C GLU A 362 17.20 23.92 72.69
N LYS A 363 18.26 24.75 72.53
CA LYS A 363 18.54 25.41 71.24
C LYS A 363 19.63 24.76 70.37
N VAL A 364 20.43 23.84 70.91
CA VAL A 364 21.67 23.37 70.26
C VAL A 364 21.47 22.18 69.30
N ASP A 365 20.43 21.35 69.48
CA ASP A 365 20.24 20.13 68.68
C ASP A 365 19.51 20.37 67.33
N SER A 366 18.64 21.38 67.23
CA SER A 366 17.92 21.67 65.98
C SER A 366 18.82 22.32 64.91
N GLU A 367 19.76 23.18 65.32
CA GLU A 367 20.67 23.88 64.42
C GLU A 367 21.79 22.97 63.90
N THR A 368 22.31 22.07 64.73
CA THR A 368 23.34 21.10 64.32
C THR A 368 22.80 20.06 63.34
N ILE A 369 21.54 19.61 63.49
CA ILE A 369 20.89 18.70 62.53
C ILE A 369 20.64 19.40 61.18
N LYS A 370 20.15 20.65 61.20
CA LYS A 370 19.94 21.44 59.97
C LYS A 370 21.25 21.71 59.23
N LYS A 371 22.33 22.04 59.95
CA LYS A 371 23.66 22.28 59.37
C LYS A 371 24.24 21.02 58.71
N LYS A 372 24.08 19.85 59.32
CA LYS A 372 24.50 18.56 58.73
C LYS A 372 23.71 18.22 57.46
N LYS A 373 22.39 18.48 57.42
CA LYS A 373 21.57 18.29 56.22
C LYS A 373 21.98 19.23 55.09
N LEU A 374 22.27 20.51 55.41
CA LEU A 374 22.73 21.49 54.43
C LEU A 374 24.07 21.09 53.80
N GLU A 375 25.03 20.63 54.61
CA GLU A 375 26.34 20.18 54.13
C GLU A 375 26.29 18.83 53.38
N GLN A 376 25.28 17.99 53.63
CA GLN A 376 25.02 16.81 52.80
C GLN A 376 24.45 17.21 51.44
N LEU A 377 23.45 18.10 51.41
CA LEU A 377 22.84 18.57 50.16
C LEU A 377 23.86 19.28 49.24
N LYS A 378 24.78 20.07 49.80
CA LYS A 378 25.87 20.70 49.05
C LYS A 378 26.78 19.67 48.39
N ARG A 379 27.23 18.65 49.16
CA ARG A 379 28.08 17.58 48.61
C ARG A 379 27.36 16.76 47.53
N ASP A 380 26.07 16.52 47.71
CA ASP A 380 25.27 15.83 46.69
C ASP A 380 25.13 16.67 45.42
N HIS A 381 24.92 17.99 45.56
CA HIS A 381 24.86 18.93 44.43
C HIS A 381 26.20 19.00 43.68
N GLU A 382 27.32 19.18 44.40
CA GLU A 382 28.67 19.19 43.83
C GLU A 382 29.01 17.87 43.12
N ALA A 383 28.51 16.73 43.60
CA ALA A 383 28.71 15.43 42.97
C ALA A 383 27.81 15.21 41.73
N LEU A 384 26.65 15.86 41.67
CA LEU A 384 25.70 15.78 40.54
C LEU A 384 26.10 16.72 39.39
N GLU A 385 26.67 17.88 39.69
CA GLU A 385 27.14 18.89 38.72
C GLU A 385 28.00 18.30 37.58
N PRO A 386 29.11 17.57 37.84
CA PRO A 386 29.96 17.04 36.77
C PRO A 386 29.26 15.95 35.95
N LYS A 387 28.35 15.19 36.56
CA LYS A 387 27.56 14.16 35.84
C LYS A 387 26.59 14.82 34.87
N PHE A 388 25.95 15.92 35.28
CA PHE A 388 25.07 16.69 34.41
C PHE A 388 25.83 17.34 33.26
N SER A 389 27.00 17.94 33.53
CA SER A 389 27.87 18.48 32.47
C SER A 389 28.29 17.41 31.47
N LYS A 390 28.65 16.20 31.95
CA LYS A 390 29.01 15.08 31.08
C LYS A 390 27.84 14.60 30.22
N LEU A 391 26.66 14.40 30.83
CA LEU A 391 25.46 14.01 30.08
C LEU A 391 25.07 15.03 29.03
N ARG A 392 25.25 16.33 29.32
CA ARG A 392 24.98 17.40 28.36
C ARG A 392 25.96 17.38 27.19
N LEU A 393 27.24 17.09 27.44
CA LEU A 393 28.24 16.90 26.38
C LEU A 393 27.92 15.67 25.52
N GLU A 394 27.65 14.51 26.14
CA GLU A 394 27.27 13.29 25.43
C GLU A 394 26.00 13.50 24.59
N THR A 395 25.02 14.25 25.12
CA THR A 395 23.80 14.61 24.38
C THR A 395 24.12 15.48 23.17
N ASN A 396 24.95 16.51 23.32
CA ASN A 396 25.33 17.39 22.22
C ASN A 396 26.12 16.63 21.13
N GLU A 397 27.08 15.79 21.53
CA GLU A 397 27.85 14.95 20.60
C GLU A 397 26.95 13.98 19.84
N LEU A 398 25.97 13.36 20.52
CA LEU A 398 24.98 12.50 19.88
C LEU A 398 24.10 13.27 18.89
N TYR A 399 23.68 14.49 19.22
CA TYR A 399 22.91 15.34 18.29
C TYR A 399 23.71 15.72 17.06
N GLU A 400 24.97 16.14 17.23
CA GLU A 400 25.84 16.51 16.12
C GLU A 400 26.14 15.31 15.22
N THR A 401 26.52 14.17 15.80
CA THR A 401 26.82 12.96 15.03
C THR A 401 25.59 12.38 14.34
N SER A 402 24.42 12.42 14.98
CA SER A 402 23.16 12.01 14.35
C SER A 402 22.81 12.89 13.17
N THR A 403 22.90 14.23 13.33
CA THR A 403 22.65 15.20 12.26
C THR A 403 23.60 14.98 11.08
N GLN A 404 24.90 14.82 11.34
CA GLN A 404 25.89 14.53 10.30
C GLN A 404 25.62 13.21 9.57
N ASN A 405 25.22 12.15 10.28
CA ASN A 405 24.90 10.87 9.67
C ASN A 405 23.66 10.96 8.77
N ILE A 406 22.63 11.69 9.22
CA ILE A 406 21.43 11.95 8.43
C ILE A 406 21.78 12.71 7.16
N GLU A 407 22.57 13.78 7.26
CA GLU A 407 23.02 14.57 6.10
C GLU A 407 23.84 13.72 5.12
N GLN A 408 24.76 12.87 5.59
CA GLN A 408 25.54 12.00 4.73
C GLN A 408 24.68 10.95 4.00
N VAL A 409 23.68 10.37 4.68
CA VAL A 409 22.75 9.43 4.06
C VAL A 409 21.89 10.14 3.03
N GLN A 410 21.42 11.35 3.34
CA GLN A 410 20.63 12.17 2.43
C GLN A 410 21.44 12.53 1.18
N GLN A 411 22.67 13.06 1.33
CA GLN A 411 23.56 13.37 0.20
C GLN A 411 23.85 12.14 -0.68
N LYS A 412 24.03 10.96 -0.08
CA LYS A 412 24.22 9.71 -0.83
C LYS A 412 22.96 9.30 -1.60
N ALA A 413 21.78 9.50 -1.02
CA ALA A 413 20.50 9.25 -1.68
C ALA A 413 20.28 10.24 -2.83
N ASP A 414 20.50 11.53 -2.59
CA ASP A 414 20.34 12.60 -3.57
C ASP A 414 21.27 12.41 -4.78
N ARG A 415 22.54 12.04 -4.53
CA ARG A 415 23.49 11.72 -5.61
C ARG A 415 23.02 10.53 -6.46
N LYS A 416 22.41 9.51 -5.85
CA LYS A 416 21.84 8.37 -6.59
C LYS A 416 20.59 8.78 -7.36
N SER A 417 19.72 9.62 -6.77
CA SER A 417 18.53 10.15 -7.45
C SER A 417 18.92 10.94 -8.69
N MET A 418 19.83 11.90 -8.54
CA MET A 418 20.34 12.71 -9.63
C MET A 418 20.97 11.87 -10.75
N GLN A 419 21.70 10.80 -10.40
CA GLN A 419 22.25 9.89 -11.40
C GLN A 419 21.17 9.11 -12.15
N LEU A 420 20.11 8.67 -11.45
CA LEU A 420 18.98 7.96 -12.07
C LEU A 420 18.14 8.90 -12.94
N GLU A 421 17.90 10.12 -12.48
CA GLU A 421 17.22 11.18 -13.24
C GLU A 421 17.98 11.52 -14.53
N GLY A 422 19.31 11.67 -14.46
CA GLY A 422 20.14 11.87 -15.65
C GLY A 422 20.02 10.71 -16.65
N LYS A 423 20.12 9.46 -16.19
CA LYS A 423 19.94 8.28 -17.04
C LYS A 423 18.54 8.19 -17.65
N LEU A 424 17.52 8.55 -16.87
CA LEU A 424 16.13 8.57 -17.34
C LEU A 424 16.00 9.60 -18.46
N LYS A 425 16.52 10.81 -18.25
CA LYS A 425 16.52 11.86 -19.27
C LYS A 425 17.24 11.42 -20.55
N ASP A 426 18.45 10.86 -20.45
CA ASP A 426 19.20 10.39 -21.62
C ASP A 426 18.41 9.30 -22.41
N LEU A 427 17.74 8.39 -21.70
CA LEU A 427 16.88 7.38 -22.33
C LEU A 427 15.63 7.98 -22.98
N THR A 428 15.02 8.98 -22.35
CA THR A 428 13.87 9.71 -22.89
C THR A 428 14.26 10.48 -24.15
N ASP A 429 15.34 11.25 -24.10
CA ASP A 429 15.85 12.01 -25.25
C ASP A 429 16.19 11.07 -26.42
N GLY A 430 16.80 9.91 -26.12
CA GLY A 430 17.06 8.86 -27.11
C GLY A 430 15.78 8.26 -27.72
N LEU A 431 14.77 7.98 -26.91
CA LEU A 431 13.48 7.48 -27.38
C LEU A 431 12.81 8.49 -28.32
N GLU A 432 12.74 9.76 -27.92
CA GLU A 432 12.17 10.84 -28.73
C GLU A 432 12.89 10.98 -30.08
N ALA A 433 14.21 10.92 -30.09
CA ALA A 433 15.00 10.94 -31.32
C ALA A 433 14.69 9.75 -32.25
N THR A 434 14.62 8.53 -31.70
CA THR A 434 14.28 7.33 -32.49
C THR A 434 12.85 7.37 -33.02
N GLN A 435 11.90 7.89 -32.24
CA GLN A 435 10.51 8.04 -32.66
C GLN A 435 10.37 9.09 -33.76
N ALA A 436 11.10 10.21 -33.67
CA ALA A 436 11.14 11.21 -34.73
C ALA A 436 11.73 10.65 -36.03
N GLN A 437 12.81 9.86 -35.94
CA GLN A 437 13.39 9.17 -37.09
C GLN A 437 12.41 8.17 -37.71
N LEU A 438 11.73 7.35 -36.89
CA LEU A 438 10.72 6.40 -37.34
C LEU A 438 9.58 7.12 -38.10
N LEU A 439 9.03 8.19 -37.52
CA LEU A 439 7.97 8.97 -38.14
C LEU A 439 8.40 9.57 -39.48
N SER A 440 9.63 10.06 -39.58
CA SER A 440 10.21 10.55 -40.83
C SER A 440 10.29 9.45 -41.89
N VAL A 441 10.83 8.27 -41.56
CA VAL A 441 10.93 7.14 -42.50
C VAL A 441 9.56 6.64 -42.93
N LEU A 442 8.62 6.50 -42.00
CA LEU A 442 7.25 6.06 -42.30
C LEU A 442 6.53 7.03 -43.24
N SER A 443 6.76 8.34 -43.08
CA SER A 443 6.21 9.35 -43.98
C SER A 443 6.82 9.31 -45.39
N ALA A 444 8.10 8.93 -45.52
CA ALA A 444 8.80 8.87 -46.80
C ALA A 444 8.49 7.60 -47.61
N CYS A 445 8.22 6.47 -46.94
CA CYS A 445 8.13 5.17 -47.61
C CYS A 445 6.76 4.87 -48.26
N ASN A 446 5.70 5.65 -48.04
CA ASN A 446 4.35 5.46 -48.62
C ASN A 446 3.88 3.98 -48.63
N MET A 447 4.19 3.23 -47.57
CA MET A 447 3.90 1.79 -47.47
C MET A 447 2.41 1.55 -47.18
N ASP A 448 1.89 0.39 -47.59
CA ASP A 448 0.56 -0.06 -47.14
C ASP A 448 0.54 -0.20 -45.61
N GLN A 449 -0.28 0.65 -44.99
CA GLN A 449 -0.39 0.77 -43.54
C GLN A 449 -0.95 -0.50 -42.89
N THR A 450 -1.72 -1.30 -43.63
CA THR A 450 -2.31 -2.55 -43.15
C THR A 450 -1.26 -3.66 -43.04
N ALA A 451 -0.48 -3.86 -44.10
CA ALA A 451 0.63 -4.82 -44.10
C ALA A 451 1.72 -4.44 -43.08
N LEU A 452 2.05 -3.14 -42.98
CA LEU A 452 3.01 -2.63 -42.00
C LEU A 452 2.54 -2.90 -40.55
N HIS A 453 1.28 -2.59 -40.23
CA HIS A 453 0.73 -2.84 -38.91
C HIS A 453 0.72 -4.35 -38.56
N GLY A 454 0.40 -5.21 -39.54
CA GLY A 454 0.49 -6.67 -39.35
C GLY A 454 1.91 -7.15 -39.04
N ALA A 455 2.91 -6.64 -39.75
CA ALA A 455 4.32 -6.95 -39.50
C ALA A 455 4.79 -6.44 -38.13
N THR A 456 4.46 -5.18 -37.78
CA THR A 456 4.78 -4.59 -36.47
C THR A 456 4.16 -5.40 -35.33
N ASN A 457 2.88 -5.74 -35.41
CA ASN A 457 2.20 -6.55 -34.38
C ASN A 457 2.85 -7.93 -34.20
N THR A 458 3.36 -8.52 -35.28
CA THR A 458 4.04 -9.83 -35.22
C THR A 458 5.40 -9.69 -34.53
N ILE A 459 6.15 -8.65 -34.86
CA ILE A 459 7.43 -8.32 -34.23
C ILE A 459 7.23 -8.02 -32.73
N GLU A 460 6.23 -7.21 -32.37
CA GLU A 460 5.90 -6.90 -30.98
C GLU A 460 5.58 -8.16 -30.16
N LYS A 461 4.72 -9.05 -30.69
CA LYS A 461 4.40 -10.33 -30.02
C LYS A 461 5.64 -11.19 -29.80
N ASN A 462 6.56 -11.22 -30.77
CA ASN A 462 7.81 -11.97 -30.66
C ASN A 462 8.76 -11.33 -29.62
N LEU A 463 8.87 -10.00 -29.60
CA LEU A 463 9.63 -9.26 -28.59
C LEU A 463 9.06 -9.48 -27.19
N ASP A 464 7.74 -9.47 -27.04
CA ASP A 464 7.09 -9.73 -25.75
C ASP A 464 7.31 -11.16 -25.26
N SER A 465 7.19 -12.14 -26.17
CA SER A 465 7.43 -13.56 -25.84
C SER A 465 8.88 -13.81 -25.42
N THR A 466 9.83 -13.22 -26.14
CA THR A 466 11.26 -13.31 -25.81
C THR A 466 11.59 -12.59 -24.50
N ASN A 467 11.06 -11.38 -24.28
CA ASN A 467 11.22 -10.65 -23.00
C ASN A 467 10.65 -11.41 -21.80
N LYS A 468 9.48 -12.03 -21.94
CA LYS A 468 8.89 -12.90 -20.90
C LYS A 468 9.80 -14.08 -20.58
N SER A 469 10.38 -14.69 -21.62
CA SER A 469 11.32 -15.81 -21.48
C SER A 469 12.60 -15.37 -20.76
N ILE A 470 13.16 -14.20 -21.10
CA ILE A 470 14.32 -13.60 -20.43
C ILE A 470 14.03 -13.40 -18.93
N ARG A 471 12.93 -12.72 -18.59
CA ARG A 471 12.55 -12.51 -17.18
C ARG A 471 12.37 -13.81 -16.41
N LYS A 472 11.80 -14.83 -17.04
CA LYS A 472 11.64 -16.17 -16.43
C LYS A 472 12.99 -16.83 -16.14
N LEU A 473 13.93 -16.72 -17.08
CA LEU A 473 15.29 -17.25 -16.91
C LEU A 473 16.07 -16.47 -15.84
N GLU A 474 15.94 -15.14 -15.79
CA GLU A 474 16.54 -14.31 -14.74
C GLU A 474 16.01 -14.65 -13.35
N CYS A 475 14.69 -14.85 -13.22
CA CYS A 475 14.07 -15.29 -11.97
C CYS A 475 14.61 -16.66 -11.52
N LYS A 476 14.68 -17.63 -12.44
CA LYS A 476 15.29 -18.94 -12.15
C LYS A 476 16.76 -18.82 -11.75
N LYS A 477 17.52 -17.96 -12.42
CA LYS A 477 18.93 -17.69 -12.08
C LYS A 477 19.05 -17.10 -10.67
N ALA A 478 18.19 -16.16 -10.29
CA ALA A 478 18.16 -15.57 -8.96
C ALA A 478 17.81 -16.62 -7.89
N GLN A 479 16.80 -17.46 -8.14
CA GLN A 479 16.41 -18.57 -7.26
C GLN A 479 17.57 -19.56 -7.06
N LEU A 480 18.22 -20.00 -8.14
CA LEU A 480 19.37 -20.89 -8.06
C LEU A 480 20.54 -20.24 -7.31
N SER A 481 20.76 -18.94 -7.51
CA SER A 481 21.80 -18.20 -6.78
C SER A 481 21.49 -18.12 -5.29
N GLN A 482 20.21 -17.98 -4.92
CA GLN A 482 19.76 -17.98 -3.53
C GLN A 482 19.91 -19.36 -2.90
N VAL A 483 19.41 -20.41 -3.55
CA VAL A 483 19.58 -21.81 -3.10
C VAL A 483 21.05 -22.14 -2.90
N ARG A 484 21.93 -21.69 -3.81
CA ARG A 484 23.38 -21.86 -3.65
C ARG A 484 23.92 -21.15 -2.41
N LYS A 485 23.49 -19.91 -2.14
CA LYS A 485 23.91 -19.18 -0.94
C LYS A 485 23.43 -19.89 0.33
N ASP A 486 22.18 -20.33 0.35
CA ASP A 486 21.59 -21.03 1.51
C ASP A 486 22.31 -22.36 1.77
N LEU A 487 22.61 -23.12 0.71
CA LEU A 487 23.39 -24.36 0.82
C LEU A 487 24.82 -24.11 1.35
N LEU A 488 25.47 -23.03 0.93
CA LEU A 488 26.79 -22.66 1.46
C LEU A 488 26.73 -22.28 2.95
N LEU A 489 25.67 -21.58 3.37
CA LEU A 489 25.45 -21.21 4.76
C LEU A 489 25.19 -22.44 5.64
N THR A 490 24.35 -23.39 5.18
CA THR A 490 24.08 -24.63 5.91
C THR A 490 25.33 -25.50 6.02
N TYR A 491 26.11 -25.62 4.94
CA TYR A 491 27.39 -26.33 4.98
C TYR A 491 28.38 -25.69 5.97
N LYS A 492 28.47 -24.35 5.98
CA LYS A 492 29.33 -23.62 6.92
C LYS A 492 28.88 -23.83 8.37
N ALA A 493 27.59 -23.79 8.65
CA ALA A 493 27.04 -24.07 9.98
C ALA A 493 27.34 -25.51 10.43
N LEU A 494 27.09 -26.51 9.58
CA LEU A 494 27.39 -27.92 9.88
C LEU A 494 28.89 -28.15 10.12
N SER A 495 29.76 -27.52 9.32
CA SER A 495 31.22 -27.60 9.53
C SER A 495 31.67 -26.92 10.83
N GLY A 496 31.04 -25.82 11.23
CA GLY A 496 31.30 -25.13 12.49
C GLY A 496 30.82 -25.93 13.70
N GLU A 497 29.64 -26.56 13.63
CA GLU A 497 29.13 -27.44 14.67
C GLU A 497 29.96 -28.72 14.82
N ALA A 498 30.44 -29.30 13.70
CA ALA A 498 31.32 -30.47 13.73
C ALA A 498 32.69 -30.16 14.35
N LEU A 499 33.20 -28.94 14.18
CA LEU A 499 34.40 -28.46 14.87
C LEU A 499 34.14 -28.24 16.36
N CYS A 500 32.98 -27.71 16.73
CA CYS A 500 32.61 -27.47 18.14
C CYS A 500 32.42 -28.79 18.92
N ARG A 501 31.80 -29.82 18.31
CA ARG A 501 31.63 -31.16 18.91
C ARG A 501 32.92 -31.96 19.03
N LYS A 502 34.01 -31.56 18.38
CA LYS A 502 35.34 -32.18 18.54
C LYS A 502 36.20 -31.50 19.62
N CYS A 503 35.78 -30.35 20.13
CA CYS A 503 36.48 -29.59 21.18
C CYS A 503 35.90 -29.81 22.59
N VAL A 504 34.85 -30.62 22.73
CA VAL A 504 34.32 -31.16 23.99
C VAL A 504 34.66 -32.64 24.04
#